data_AF-A0A7I0J6U4-F1
#
_entry.id   AF-A0A7I0J6U4-F1
#
_cell.length_a   1.000
_cell.length_b   1.000
_cell.length_c   1.000
_cell.angle_alpha   90.00
_cell.angle_beta   90.00
_cell.angle_gamma   90.00
#
_symmetry.space_group_name_H-M   'P 1'
#
loop_
_entity.id
_entity.type
_entity.pdbx_description
1 polymer ?
#
loop_
_entity_poly.entity_id
_entity_poly.type
_entity_poly.pdbx_seq_one_letter_code
_entity_poly.pdbx_strand_id
1 'polypeptide(L)'
;AQPAVPSIQSVSIVDITELPKDTQTQVNQIVAQRGDAGLQTLRKSIDATPKVKSALEAKGMSSAQVIAASLQPNGALTLITKKAS
;
A
#
# COMPACT_ATOMS: atom_id res chain seq x y z
N ALA A 1 25.80 -8.76 -6.40
CA ALA A 1 24.53 -9.37 -5.99
C ALA A 1 23.41 -8.38 -6.29
N GLN A 2 22.41 -8.76 -7.09
CA GLN A 2 21.19 -7.97 -7.18
C GLN A 2 20.58 -7.94 -5.76
N PRO A 3 20.18 -6.78 -5.21
CA PRO A 3 19.50 -6.75 -3.93
C PRO A 3 18.24 -7.59 -4.10
N ALA A 4 18.19 -8.75 -3.43
CA ALA A 4 17.03 -9.61 -3.45
C ALA A 4 15.87 -8.79 -2.88
N VAL A 5 14.98 -8.32 -3.77
CA VAL A 5 13.74 -7.69 -3.34
C VAL A 5 13.03 -8.71 -2.45
N PRO A 6 12.69 -8.36 -1.19
CA PRO A 6 12.05 -9.32 -0.30
C PRO A 6 10.83 -9.90 -0.98
N SER A 7 10.78 -11.22 -1.16
CA SER A 7 9.61 -11.88 -1.73
C SER A 7 8.42 -11.60 -0.81
N ILE A 8 7.32 -11.11 -1.37
CA ILE A 8 6.10 -10.84 -0.61
C ILE A 8 5.57 -12.16 -0.05
N GLN A 9 5.75 -12.37 1.24
CA GLN A 9 5.28 -13.53 1.98
C GLN A 9 3.78 -13.37 2.27
N SER A 10 3.41 -12.23 2.85
CA SER A 10 2.05 -11.93 3.31
C SER A 10 1.63 -10.53 2.88
N VAL A 11 0.33 -10.34 2.64
CA VAL A 11 -0.26 -9.05 2.29
C VAL A 11 -1.29 -8.69 3.34
N SER A 12 -1.11 -7.54 3.98
CA SER A 12 -2.02 -7.00 4.99
C SER A 12 -2.60 -5.69 4.47
N ILE A 13 -3.91 -5.55 4.54
CA ILE A 13 -4.61 -4.37 4.02
C ILE A 13 -5.35 -3.75 5.18
N VAL A 14 -5.05 -2.49 5.43
CA VAL A 14 -5.56 -1.70 6.54
C VAL A 14 -6.16 -0.44 5.96
N ASP A 15 -7.39 -0.11 6.34
CA ASP A 15 -7.96 1.16 5.94
C ASP A 15 -7.36 2.29 6.80
N ILE A 16 -7.11 3.45 6.18
CA ILE A 16 -6.58 4.61 6.89
C ILE A 16 -7.49 5.01 8.05
N THR A 17 -8.80 4.80 7.95
CA THR A 17 -9.74 5.12 9.02
C THR A 17 -9.59 4.21 10.25
N GLU A 18 -9.00 3.02 10.09
CA GLU A 18 -8.69 2.10 11.20
C GLU A 18 -7.41 2.48 11.94
N LEU A 19 -6.57 3.33 11.34
CA LEU A 19 -5.34 3.80 11.96
C LEU A 19 -5.60 4.91 12.99
N PRO A 20 -4.76 5.07 14.03
CA PRO A 20 -4.82 6.20 14.94
C PRO A 20 -4.72 7.53 14.18
N LYS A 21 -5.41 8.59 14.63
CA LYS A 21 -5.41 9.91 13.97
C LYS A 21 -4.01 10.47 13.70
N ASP A 22 -3.07 10.22 14.61
CA ASP A 22 -1.66 10.57 14.43
C ASP A 22 -1.04 9.90 13.20
N THR A 23 -1.23 8.58 13.09
CA THR A 23 -0.76 7.80 11.94
C THR A 23 -1.48 8.21 10.65
N GLN A 24 -2.78 8.47 10.70
CA GLN A 24 -3.53 8.98 9.54
C GLN A 24 -2.94 10.30 9.02
N THR A 25 -2.61 11.20 9.94
CA THR A 25 -2.02 12.50 9.60
C THR A 25 -0.64 12.30 8.97
N GLN A 26 0.22 11.47 9.58
CA GLN A 26 1.53 11.14 9.01
C GLN A 26 1.43 10.51 7.62
N VAL A 27 0.52 9.54 7.44
CA VAL A 27 0.31 8.90 6.13
C VAL A 27 -0.16 9.93 5.11
N ASN A 28 -1.17 10.76 5.42
CA ASN A 28 -1.62 11.81 4.50
C ASN A 28 -0.51 12.81 4.18
N GLN A 29 0.35 13.17 5.14
CA GLN A 29 1.51 14.03 4.91
C GLN A 29 2.55 13.37 4.00
N ILE A 30 2.85 12.07 4.21
CA ILE A 30 3.76 11.32 3.34
C ILE A 30 3.17 11.23 1.92
N VAL A 31 1.87 10.97 1.80
CA VAL A 31 1.15 10.91 0.52
C VAL A 31 1.22 12.26 -0.20
N ALA A 32 0.98 13.35 0.53
CA ALA A 32 1.08 14.71 0.00
C ALA A 32 2.51 15.05 -0.44
N GLN A 33 3.53 14.67 0.34
CA GLN A 33 4.93 14.87 0.00
C GLN A 33 5.39 14.01 -1.20
N ARG A 34 4.94 12.75 -1.25
CA ARG A 34 5.26 11.81 -2.34
C ARG A 34 4.60 12.23 -3.66
N GLY A 35 3.48 12.94 -3.57
CA GLY A 35 2.73 13.45 -4.72
C GLY A 35 2.07 12.36 -5.55
N ASP A 36 1.29 12.76 -6.55
CA ASP A 36 0.51 11.81 -7.36
C ASP A 36 1.40 10.89 -8.20
N ALA A 37 2.52 11.39 -8.74
CA ALA A 37 3.46 10.59 -9.54
C ALA A 37 4.07 9.41 -8.76
N GLY A 38 4.42 9.63 -7.48
CA GLY A 38 4.93 8.58 -6.61
C GLY A 38 3.84 7.57 -6.24
N LEU A 39 2.61 8.03 -6.04
CA LEU A 39 1.45 7.14 -5.84
C LEU A 39 1.14 6.33 -7.10
N GLN A 40 1.18 6.94 -8.27
CA GLN A 40 0.92 6.26 -9.54
C GLN A 40 1.93 5.12 -9.76
N THR A 41 3.22 5.36 -9.47
CA THR A 41 4.26 4.34 -9.52
C THR A 41 3.95 3.20 -8.55
N LEU A 42 3.56 3.52 -7.31
CA LEU A 42 3.18 2.53 -6.32
C LEU A 42 2.00 1.67 -6.81
N ARG A 43 0.95 2.30 -7.33
CA ARG A 43 -0.25 1.62 -7.85
C ARG A 43 0.07 0.73 -9.03
N LYS A 44 0.96 1.16 -9.93
CA LYS A 44 1.46 0.34 -11.03
C LYS A 44 2.19 -0.90 -10.52
N SER A 45 3.06 -0.78 -9.52
CA SER A 45 3.74 -1.94 -8.92
C SER A 45 2.77 -2.93 -8.29
N ILE A 46 1.71 -2.42 -7.66
CA ILE A 46 0.63 -3.24 -7.09
C ILE A 46 -0.13 -3.99 -8.20
N ASP A 47 -0.51 -3.29 -9.26
CA ASP A 47 -1.24 -3.90 -10.39
C ASP A 47 -0.39 -4.93 -11.14
N ALA A 48 0.92 -4.67 -11.26
CA ALA A 48 1.89 -5.61 -11.80
C ALA A 48 2.12 -6.84 -10.90
N THR A 49 1.66 -6.81 -9.64
CA THR A 49 1.83 -7.91 -8.69
C THR A 49 0.50 -8.61 -8.42
N PRO A 50 0.18 -9.72 -9.09
CA PRO A 50 -1.13 -10.37 -9.02
C PRO A 50 -1.51 -10.82 -7.59
N LYS A 51 -0.52 -11.21 -6.77
CA LYS A 51 -0.73 -11.57 -5.36
C LYS A 51 -1.29 -10.40 -4.54
N VAL A 52 -0.84 -9.18 -4.81
CA VAL A 52 -1.28 -7.98 -4.09
C VAL A 52 -2.66 -7.54 -4.58
N LYS A 53 -2.86 -7.57 -5.91
CA LYS A 53 -4.16 -7.28 -6.52
C LYS A 53 -5.27 -8.18 -5.96
N SER A 54 -5.01 -9.49 -5.93
CA SER A 54 -5.95 -10.48 -5.37
C SER A 54 -6.26 -10.22 -3.89
N ALA A 55 -5.26 -9.82 -3.09
CA ALA A 55 -5.46 -9.51 -1.68
C ALA A 55 -6.34 -8.27 -1.49
N LEU A 56 -6.12 -7.22 -2.29
CA LEU A 56 -6.96 -6.01 -2.29
C LEU A 56 -8.40 -6.34 -2.68
N GLU A 57 -8.59 -7.11 -3.75
CA GLU A 57 -9.91 -7.52 -4.23
C GLU A 57 -10.65 -8.38 -3.19
N ALA A 58 -9.93 -9.25 -2.47
CA ALA A 58 -10.51 -10.03 -1.37
C ALA A 58 -11.02 -9.17 -0.21
N LYS A 59 -10.50 -7.94 -0.06
CA LYS A 59 -11.00 -6.91 0.87
C LYS A 59 -12.03 -5.97 0.25
N GLY A 60 -12.40 -6.15 -1.01
CA GLY A 60 -13.27 -5.25 -1.76
C GLY A 60 -12.62 -3.89 -2.05
N MET A 61 -11.28 -3.87 -2.11
CA MET A 61 -10.47 -2.67 -2.37
C MET A 61 -9.76 -2.80 -3.73
N SER A 62 -9.37 -1.66 -4.30
CA SER A 62 -8.58 -1.58 -5.52
C SER A 62 -7.25 -0.85 -5.27
N SER A 63 -6.26 -1.09 -6.13
CA SER A 63 -4.98 -0.36 -6.12
C SER A 63 -5.18 1.16 -6.19
N ALA A 64 -6.26 1.64 -6.83
CA ALA A 64 -6.62 3.07 -6.85
C ALA A 64 -6.83 3.66 -5.43
N GLN A 65 -7.38 2.87 -4.51
CA GLN A 65 -7.61 3.27 -3.12
C GLN A 65 -6.34 3.17 -2.27
N VAL A 66 -5.29 2.50 -2.75
CA VAL A 66 -4.02 2.43 -2.03
C VAL A 66 -3.33 3.78 -2.09
N ILE A 67 -3.04 4.33 -0.91
CA ILE A 67 -2.34 5.60 -0.74
C ILE A 67 -0.94 5.39 -0.15
N ALA A 68 -0.72 4.30 0.58
CA ALA A 68 0.61 3.95 1.04
C ALA A 68 0.80 2.44 1.01
N ALA A 69 2.04 2.03 0.82
CA ALA A 69 2.46 0.64 0.97
C ALA A 69 3.81 0.64 1.66
N SER A 70 4.01 -0.37 2.50
CA SER A 70 5.24 -0.61 3.20
C SER A 70 5.56 -2.10 3.12
N LEU A 71 6.67 -2.45 2.49
CA LEU A 71 7.19 -3.81 2.49
C LEU A 71 8.19 -3.93 3.62
N GLN A 72 7.85 -4.75 4.61
CA GLN A 72 8.75 -5.06 5.70
C GLN A 72 9.85 -6.04 5.23
N PRO A 73 11.04 -6.00 5.84
CA PRO A 73 12.17 -6.87 5.47
C PRO A 73 11.90 -8.36 5.68
N ASN A 74 10.91 -8.72 6.50
CA ASN A 74 10.42 -10.10 6.67
C ASN A 74 9.50 -10.57 5.51
N GLY A 75 9.25 -9.74 4.50
CA GLY A 75 8.35 -10.03 3.38
C GLY A 75 6.88 -9.73 3.65
N ALA A 76 6.52 -9.08 4.77
CA ALA A 76 5.15 -8.65 5.04
C ALA A 76 4.87 -7.29 4.37
N LEU A 77 4.01 -7.30 3.36
CA LEU A 77 3.55 -6.10 2.68
C LEU A 77 2.30 -5.56 3.38
N THR A 78 2.38 -4.36 3.93
CA THR A 78 1.23 -3.64 4.48
C THR A 78 0.79 -2.57 3.50
N LEU A 79 -0.48 -2.58 3.12
CA LEU A 79 -1.11 -1.61 2.23
C LEU A 79 -2.10 -0.79 3.04
N ILE A 80 -1.99 0.52 2.92
CA ILE A 80 -2.92 1.48 3.51
C ILE A 80 -3.85 1.95 2.40
N THR A 81 -5.13 1.64 2.55
CA THR A 81 -6.18 2.09 1.64
C THR A 81 -6.91 3.28 2.21
N LYS A 82 -7.43 4.14 1.34
CA LYS A 82 -8.35 5.21 1.70
C LYS A 82 -9.59 5.04 0.84
N LYS A 83 -10.69 4.65 1.47
CA LYS A 83 -12.00 4.65 0.81
C LYS A 83 -12.31 6.09 0.36
N ALA A 84 -12.59 6.28 -0.92
CA ALA A 84 -13.21 7.52 -1.37
C ALA A 84 -14.57 7.58 -0.68
N SER A 85 -14.69 8.52 0.26
CA SER A 85 -15.92 8.78 1.03
C SER A 85 -16.95 9.46 0.16
#